data_AF-A0A9P0GAW7-F1
#
_entry.id   AF-A0A9P0GAW7-F1
#
_cell.length_a   1.000
_cell.length_b   1.000
_cell.length_c   1.000
_cell.angle_alpha   90.00
_cell.angle_beta   90.00
_cell.angle_gamma   90.00
#
_symmetry.space_group_name_H-M   'P 1'
#
loop_
_entity.id
_entity.type
_entity.pdbx_description
1 polymer ?
#
loop_
_entity_poly.entity_id
_entity_poly.type
_entity_poly.pdbx_seq_one_letter_code
_entity_poly.pdbx_strand_id
1 'polypeptide(L)'
;MQQLHSTEIPIPSFSSFPEFPEDDTDTSKSDEVRRIKSENDSEFKADLTTHQRFNQQELNDLIRDLNLSQESAEFHAFRLKEKNFLYPGTNILYRRRDKDLLPSIIQENNLAFCDDIKGFL
;
A
#
# COMPACT_ATOMS: atom_id res chain seq x y z
N MET A 1 18.87 -40.12 -11.27
CA MET A 1 18.89 -39.02 -12.26
C MET A 1 17.89 -37.98 -11.79
N GLN A 2 18.32 -36.73 -11.62
CA GLN A 2 17.47 -35.63 -11.16
C GLN A 2 16.53 -35.22 -12.30
N GLN A 3 15.22 -35.21 -12.07
CA GLN A 3 14.27 -34.59 -13.00
C GLN A 3 14.16 -33.10 -12.68
N LEU A 4 14.62 -32.28 -13.63
CA LEU A 4 14.48 -30.83 -13.64
C LEU A 4 13.01 -30.43 -13.64
N HIS A 5 12.62 -29.56 -12.72
CA HIS A 5 11.34 -28.88 -12.77
C HIS A 5 11.39 -27.78 -13.85
N SER A 6 10.42 -27.79 -14.76
CA SER A 6 9.93 -26.60 -15.44
C SER A 6 8.49 -26.87 -15.87
N THR A 7 7.56 -26.74 -14.93
CA THR A 7 6.15 -26.51 -15.28
C THR A 7 6.05 -25.05 -15.68
N GLU A 8 6.32 -24.76 -16.96
CA GLU A 8 5.91 -23.48 -17.55
C GLU A 8 4.40 -23.36 -17.36
N ILE A 9 3.99 -22.29 -16.67
CA ILE A 9 2.59 -21.91 -16.59
C ILE A 9 2.21 -21.43 -18.00
N PRO A 10 1.18 -22.01 -18.64
CA PRO A 10 0.82 -21.61 -19.99
C PRO A 10 0.42 -20.14 -20.01
N ILE A 11 1.06 -19.37 -20.90
CA ILE A 11 0.75 -17.96 -21.12
C ILE A 11 -0.62 -17.91 -21.82
N PRO A 12 -1.61 -17.19 -21.29
CA PRO A 12 -2.90 -17.03 -21.96
C PRO A 12 -2.70 -16.30 -23.29
N SER A 13 -3.00 -17.01 -24.38
CA SER A 13 -3.03 -16.47 -25.74
C SER A 13 -4.40 -15.86 -26.01
N PHE A 14 -4.45 -14.54 -26.20
CA PHE A 14 -5.64 -13.86 -26.71
C PHE A 14 -5.51 -13.75 -28.23
N SER A 15 -6.33 -14.51 -28.96
CA SER A 15 -6.33 -14.50 -30.43
C SER A 15 -6.97 -13.25 -31.03
N SER A 16 -7.76 -12.51 -30.25
CA SER A 16 -8.33 -11.23 -30.64
C SER A 16 -8.82 -10.47 -29.40
N PHE A 17 -8.74 -9.15 -29.44
CA PHE A 17 -9.38 -8.28 -28.46
C PHE A 17 -10.89 -8.19 -28.75
N PRO A 18 -11.74 -8.04 -27.71
CA PRO A 18 -13.14 -7.70 -27.92
C PRO A 18 -13.25 -6.39 -28.72
N GLU A 19 -14.04 -6.38 -29.79
CA GLU A 19 -14.39 -5.15 -30.50
C GLU A 19 -15.19 -4.26 -29.55
N PHE A 20 -14.55 -3.19 -29.08
CA PHE A 20 -15.23 -2.09 -28.43
C PHE A 20 -16.02 -1.33 -29.52
N PRO A 21 -17.22 -0.79 -29.21
CA PRO A 21 -17.96 0.01 -30.17
C PRO A 21 -17.08 1.16 -30.66
N GLU A 22 -16.97 1.29 -31.98
CA GLU A 22 -16.22 2.36 -32.63
C GLU A 22 -16.91 3.69 -32.31
N ASP A 23 -16.28 4.48 -31.42
CA ASP A 23 -16.61 5.89 -31.28
C ASP A 23 -15.76 6.65 -32.28
N ASP A 24 -16.38 7.08 -33.38
CA ASP A 24 -15.80 7.92 -34.41
C ASP A 24 -15.33 9.25 -33.80
N THR A 25 -14.12 9.28 -33.25
CA THR A 25 -13.44 10.55 -32.93
C THR A 25 -12.10 10.60 -33.63
N ASP A 26 -12.15 11.27 -34.78
CA ASP A 26 -11.02 11.58 -35.63
C ASP A 26 -9.98 12.44 -34.88
N THR A 27 -8.74 12.24 -35.30
CA THR A 27 -7.46 12.75 -34.78
C THR A 27 -7.44 14.25 -34.47
N SER A 28 -6.96 14.65 -33.28
CA SER A 28 -5.91 15.69 -33.16
C SER A 28 -5.34 15.82 -31.74
N LYS A 29 -4.01 15.91 -31.67
CA LYS A 29 -3.25 16.24 -30.46
C LYS A 29 -3.53 17.67 -30.03
N SER A 30 -4.05 17.84 -28.81
CA SER A 30 -3.83 19.04 -27.99
C SER A 30 -4.45 18.80 -26.62
N ASP A 31 -3.66 19.04 -25.58
CA ASP A 31 -4.09 19.09 -24.18
C ASP A 31 -5.32 20.00 -24.01
N GLU A 32 -6.50 19.41 -23.94
CA GLU A 32 -7.65 20.08 -23.35
C GLU A 32 -8.58 19.03 -22.73
N VAL A 33 -8.72 19.12 -21.41
CA VAL A 33 -9.58 18.26 -20.61
C VAL A 33 -11.03 18.47 -21.03
N ARG A 34 -11.51 17.68 -22.00
CA ARG A 34 -12.93 17.62 -22.36
C ARG A 34 -13.70 17.01 -21.20
N ARG A 35 -14.36 17.86 -20.41
CA ARG A 35 -15.35 17.43 -19.42
C ARG A 35 -16.53 16.82 -20.17
N ILE A 36 -16.64 15.50 -20.14
CA ILE A 36 -17.86 14.79 -20.53
C ILE A 36 -18.95 15.22 -19.56
N LYS A 37 -19.92 16.01 -20.01
CA LYS A 37 -21.16 16.25 -19.26
C LYS A 37 -22.12 15.11 -19.57
N SER A 38 -22.16 14.10 -18.71
CA SER A 38 -23.30 13.18 -18.63
C SER A 38 -24.41 13.87 -17.82
N GLU A 39 -25.51 14.19 -18.50
CA GLU A 39 -26.71 14.78 -17.89
C GLU A 39 -27.49 13.71 -17.11
N ASN A 40 -26.95 13.28 -15.97
CA ASN A 40 -27.64 12.71 -14.78
C ASN A 40 -26.68 11.98 -13.84
N ASP A 41 -25.42 12.42 -13.75
CA ASP A 41 -24.57 11.99 -12.65
C ASP A 41 -24.55 13.09 -11.59
N SER A 42 -24.86 12.73 -10.34
CA SER A 42 -24.81 13.65 -9.21
C SER A 42 -23.37 14.15 -9.12
N GLU A 43 -23.12 15.37 -9.61
CA GLU A 43 -21.80 15.99 -9.70
C GLU A 43 -21.04 15.75 -8.39
N PHE A 44 -20.07 14.84 -8.42
CA PHE A 44 -19.18 14.60 -7.31
C PHE A 44 -18.42 15.91 -7.09
N LYS A 45 -18.88 16.71 -6.14
CA LYS A 45 -18.19 17.90 -5.68
C LYS A 45 -17.02 17.43 -4.82
N ALA A 46 -15.95 17.03 -5.50
CA ALA A 46 -14.66 16.90 -4.87
C ALA A 46 -14.33 18.27 -4.26
N ASP A 47 -14.31 18.36 -2.94
CA ASP A 47 -13.77 19.53 -2.27
C ASP A 47 -12.25 19.48 -2.45
N LEU A 48 -11.78 20.00 -3.59
CA LEU A 48 -10.38 19.94 -4.05
C LEU A 48 -9.43 20.79 -3.18
N THR A 49 -9.92 21.37 -2.10
CA THR A 49 -9.19 22.39 -1.34
C THR A 49 -8.32 21.82 -0.23
N THR A 50 -8.59 20.59 0.25
CA THR A 50 -7.76 19.94 1.28
C THR A 50 -7.60 18.45 1.03
N HIS A 51 -6.36 17.99 0.90
CA HIS A 51 -6.09 16.57 0.90
C HIS A 51 -6.28 15.98 2.30
N GLN A 52 -6.86 14.79 2.39
CA GLN A 52 -6.98 14.05 3.64
C GLN A 52 -5.58 13.79 4.21
N ARG A 53 -5.38 14.18 5.47
CA ARG A 53 -4.14 13.94 6.20
C ARG A 53 -4.26 12.63 7.00
N PHE A 54 -3.14 11.93 7.11
CA PHE A 54 -2.98 10.77 7.96
C PHE A 54 -2.84 11.19 9.42
N ASN A 55 -3.65 10.57 10.27
CA ASN A 55 -3.47 10.58 11.71
C ASN A 55 -2.42 9.53 12.14
N GLN A 56 -2.12 9.50 13.43
CA GLN A 56 -1.10 8.60 13.98
C GLN A 56 -1.40 7.11 13.79
N GLN A 57 -2.67 6.72 13.91
CA GLN A 57 -3.09 5.34 13.74
C GLN A 57 -3.01 4.94 12.27
N GLU A 58 -3.53 5.77 11.36
CA GLU A 58 -3.50 5.51 9.92
C GLU A 58 -2.06 5.41 9.39
N LEU A 59 -1.15 6.27 9.87
CA LEU A 59 0.26 6.16 9.51
C LEU A 59 0.89 4.85 10.01
N ASN A 60 0.56 4.43 11.23
CA ASN A 60 1.06 3.17 11.79
C ASN A 60 0.47 1.94 11.06
N ASP A 61 -0.81 2.00 10.71
CA ASP A 61 -1.49 0.96 9.93
C ASP A 61 -0.87 0.86 8.55
N LEU A 62 -0.64 1.98 7.86
CA LEU A 62 0.05 2.01 6.57
C LEU A 62 1.42 1.34 6.62
N ILE A 63 2.23 1.66 7.63
CA ILE A 63 3.57 1.07 7.81
C ILE A 63 3.48 -0.45 8.03
N ARG A 64 2.50 -0.89 8.82
CA ARG A 64 2.26 -2.31 9.12
C ARG A 64 1.78 -3.07 7.89
N ASP A 65 0.80 -2.52 7.18
CA ASP A 65 0.16 -3.17 6.04
C ASP A 65 1.14 -3.30 4.86
N LEU A 66 2.06 -2.34 4.72
CA LEU A 66 3.16 -2.40 3.75
C LEU A 66 4.39 -3.18 4.25
N ASN A 67 4.38 -3.65 5.50
CA ASN A 67 5.49 -4.36 6.14
C ASN A 67 6.86 -3.67 5.94
N LEU A 68 6.90 -2.35 6.13
CA LEU A 68 8.10 -1.55 5.87
C LEU A 68 9.15 -1.76 6.96
N SER A 69 10.42 -1.80 6.56
CA SER A 69 11.54 -1.70 7.51
C SER A 69 11.54 -0.33 8.20
N GLN A 70 12.24 -0.21 9.34
CA GLN A 70 12.33 1.06 10.07
C GLN A 70 12.78 2.23 9.18
N GLU A 71 13.87 2.03 8.43
CA GLU A 71 14.44 3.07 7.56
C GLU A 71 13.48 3.45 6.42
N SER A 72 12.81 2.46 5.83
CA SER A 72 11.82 2.71 4.78
C SER A 72 10.61 3.47 5.34
N ALA A 73 10.08 3.06 6.49
CA ALA A 73 8.99 3.75 7.16
C ALA A 73 9.34 5.22 7.43
N GLU A 74 10.54 5.49 7.97
CA GLU A 74 11.13 6.82 8.20
C GLU A 74 11.15 7.69 6.94
N PHE A 75 11.67 7.13 5.85
CA PHE A 75 11.67 7.81 4.57
C PHE A 75 10.25 8.14 4.07
N HIS A 76 9.32 7.19 4.16
CA HIS A 76 7.93 7.40 3.74
C HIS A 76 7.22 8.49 4.54
N ALA A 77 7.30 8.50 5.88
CA ALA A 77 6.63 9.56 6.62
C ALA A 77 7.33 10.91 6.50
N PHE A 78 8.64 10.95 6.27
CA PHE A 78 9.32 12.19 5.92
C PHE A 78 8.74 12.80 4.63
N ARG A 79 8.54 11.97 3.59
CA ARG A 79 7.90 12.41 2.34
C ARG A 79 6.45 12.86 2.55
N LEU A 80 5.67 12.13 3.36
CA LEU A 80 4.30 12.52 3.70
C LEU A 80 4.26 13.85 4.47
N LYS A 81 5.23 14.07 5.37
CA LYS A 81 5.39 15.33 6.11
C LYS A 81 5.75 16.48 5.19
N GLU A 82 6.72 16.28 4.29
CA GLU A 82 7.14 17.26 3.28
C GLU A 82 5.97 17.72 2.40
N LYS A 83 5.04 16.80 2.10
CA LYS A 83 3.83 17.04 1.31
C LYS A 83 2.61 17.50 2.13
N ASN A 84 2.76 17.75 3.43
CA ASN A 84 1.68 18.14 4.34
C ASN A 84 0.50 17.14 4.41
N PHE A 85 0.77 15.84 4.18
CA PHE A 85 -0.21 14.76 4.34
C PHE A 85 -0.27 14.22 5.77
N LEU A 86 0.47 14.75 6.73
CA LEU A 86 0.40 14.32 8.13
C LEU A 86 -0.21 15.43 8.99
N TYR A 87 -1.02 15.05 9.99
CA TYR A 87 -1.41 15.99 11.04
C TYR A 87 -0.19 16.47 11.85
N PRO A 88 -0.21 17.72 12.36
CA PRO A 88 0.81 18.19 13.28
C PRO A 88 0.94 17.25 14.50
N GLY A 89 2.16 16.85 14.84
CA GLY A 89 2.42 15.93 15.96
C GLY A 89 2.39 14.44 15.57
N THR A 90 1.91 14.08 14.38
CA THR A 90 2.02 12.72 13.86
C THR A 90 3.48 12.40 13.53
N ASN A 91 4.02 11.32 14.12
CA ASN A 91 5.36 10.84 13.87
C ASN A 91 5.35 9.33 13.66
N ILE A 92 6.40 8.76 13.10
CA ILE A 92 6.49 7.29 13.03
C ILE A 92 6.83 6.75 14.39
N LEU A 93 6.05 5.77 14.84
CA LEU A 93 6.38 4.96 16.01
C LEU A 93 6.81 3.58 15.54
N TYR A 94 8.11 3.39 15.29
CA TYR A 94 8.63 2.05 15.08
C TYR A 94 8.73 1.33 16.43
N ARG A 95 7.88 0.33 16.65
CA ARG A 95 7.89 -0.43 17.90
C ARG A 95 9.09 -1.36 17.90
N ARG A 96 10.14 -1.01 18.66
CA ARG A 96 11.29 -1.90 18.93
C ARG A 96 10.96 -3.05 19.91
N ARG A 97 9.69 -3.35 20.16
CA ARG A 97 9.30 -4.38 21.13
C ARG A 97 9.87 -5.75 20.76
N ASP A 98 10.07 -6.00 19.47
CA ASP A 98 10.58 -7.28 19.01
C ASP A 98 12.02 -7.51 19.50
N LYS A 99 12.90 -6.50 19.57
CA LYS A 99 14.30 -6.77 20.00
C LYS A 99 14.42 -7.22 21.44
N ASP A 100 13.55 -6.75 22.32
CA ASP A 100 13.60 -7.08 23.74
C ASP A 100 12.82 -8.38 24.04
N LEU A 101 11.86 -8.75 23.17
CA LEU A 101 11.04 -9.96 23.29
C LEU A 101 11.63 -11.16 22.54
N LEU A 102 12.40 -10.93 21.47
CA LEU A 102 13.04 -11.98 20.67
C LEU A 102 13.91 -12.93 21.52
N PRO A 103 14.70 -12.45 22.51
CA PRO A 103 15.48 -13.35 23.37
C PRO A 103 14.62 -14.24 24.28
N SER A 104 13.38 -13.84 24.58
CA SER A 104 12.45 -14.63 25.40
C SER A 104 11.63 -15.64 24.59
N ILE A 105 11.71 -15.60 23.25
CA ILE A 105 11.02 -16.57 22.39
C ILE A 105 11.89 -17.81 22.27
N ILE A 106 11.41 -18.91 22.83
CA ILE A 106 12.01 -20.24 22.76
C ILE A 106 11.31 -21.00 21.64
N GLN A 107 12.08 -21.72 20.82
CA GLN A 107 11.55 -22.56 19.75
C GLN A 107 11.95 -24.03 19.99
N GLU A 108 10.97 -24.90 20.23
CA GLU A 108 11.14 -26.34 20.38
C GLU A 108 10.12 -27.09 19.51
N ASN A 109 10.57 -28.10 18.77
CA ASN A 109 9.71 -29.03 18.02
C ASN A 109 8.62 -28.35 17.15
N ASN A 110 9.00 -27.28 16.42
CA ASN A 110 8.12 -26.42 15.60
C ASN A 110 7.12 -25.55 16.38
N LEU A 111 7.19 -25.53 17.70
CA LEU A 111 6.45 -24.61 18.54
C LEU A 111 7.35 -23.44 18.93
N ALA A 112 6.84 -22.21 18.80
CA ALA A 112 7.47 -21.02 19.35
C ALA A 112 6.62 -20.53 20.53
N PHE A 113 7.24 -20.36 21.70
CA PHE A 113 6.58 -19.88 22.91
C PHE A 113 7.48 -18.89 23.66
N CYS A 114 6.88 -18.05 24.48
CA CYS A 114 7.61 -17.17 25.39
C CYS A 114 7.71 -17.83 26.76
N ASP A 115 8.91 -17.86 27.35
CA ASP A 115 9.07 -18.12 28.79
C ASP A 115 8.71 -16.87 29.60
N ASP A 116 8.52 -16.99 30.92
CA ASP A 116 8.00 -15.94 31.79
C ASP A 116 8.75 -14.59 31.63
N ILE A 117 8.13 -13.66 30.89
CA ILE A 117 8.73 -12.37 30.55
C ILE A 117 8.56 -11.44 31.74
N LYS A 118 9.62 -11.29 32.53
CA LYS A 118 9.65 -10.39 33.69
C LYS A 118 9.13 -8.99 33.31
N GLY A 119 8.04 -8.55 33.95
CA GLY A 119 7.44 -7.23 33.72
C GLY A 119 6.19 -7.23 32.84
N PHE A 120 5.74 -8.39 32.35
CA PHE A 120 4.39 -8.58 31.80
C PHE A 120 3.53 -9.26 32.88
N LEU A 121 2.76 -8.46 33.63
CA LEU A 121 1.76 -8.87 34.62
C LEU A 121 0.40 -8.28 34.24
#